data_AF-A0A0X3P1B5-F1
#
_entry.id   AF-A0A0X3P1B5-F1
#
_cell.length_a   1.000
_cell.length_b   1.000
_cell.length_c   1.000
_cell.angle_alpha   90.00
_cell.angle_beta   90.00
_cell.angle_gamma   90.00
#
_symmetry.space_group_name_H-M   'P 1'
#
loop_
_entity.id
_entity.type
_entity.pdbx_description
1 polymer ?
#
loop_
_entity_poly.entity_id
_entity_poly.type
_entity_poly.pdbx_seq_one_letter_code
_entity_poly.pdbx_strand_id
1 'polypeptide(L)'
;MNPFVLILSTSAETLAMHVQKALLGDDQDRFIIDCKYYTAEVGVKAILSSEGEQETISVAEAIVVCFEFTQLDSWEAACHWQKKASDYGTPIRLLVCSQLPEDEEARSTVYKHALQNHFEVIELNPSAVDADAEEEFGLPRLRAALEAHQWPGLRLKAQNAVHSPAVESQHLKEPSLDSNGSKKLTSENQKSDRRQGSQEDFENLFSQLLELKSKAANMDVVGRRKLAEKVTLKFWRALDGDEDEVEGLSDEST
;
A
#
# COMPACT_ATOMS: atom_id res chain seq x y z
N MET A 1 -6.89 1.02 -26.37
CA MET A 1 -6.88 2.39 -25.84
C MET A 1 -5.65 2.54 -24.96
N ASN A 2 -5.04 3.72 -24.93
CA ASN A 2 -4.02 4.00 -23.92
C ASN A 2 -4.69 4.03 -22.53
N PRO A 3 -4.02 3.51 -21.48
CA PRO A 3 -4.60 3.57 -20.15
C PRO A 3 -4.71 5.03 -19.69
N PHE A 4 -5.69 5.32 -18.85
CA PHE A 4 -5.92 6.69 -18.39
C PHE A 4 -6.49 6.73 -16.98
N VAL A 5 -6.23 7.87 -16.34
CA VAL A 5 -6.88 8.29 -15.09
C VAL A 5 -8.11 9.11 -15.45
N LEU A 6 -9.24 8.79 -14.82
CA LEU A 6 -10.46 9.56 -14.91
C LEU A 6 -10.65 10.39 -13.64
N ILE A 7 -10.70 11.71 -13.79
CA ILE A 7 -10.98 12.65 -12.71
C ILE A 7 -12.46 13.06 -12.82
N LEU A 8 -13.22 12.83 -11.76
CA LEU A 8 -14.62 13.18 -11.64
C LEU A 8 -14.76 14.36 -10.68
N SER A 9 -15.33 15.47 -11.14
CA SER A 9 -15.69 16.61 -10.30
C SER A 9 -17.12 16.48 -9.80
N THR A 10 -17.33 16.46 -8.49
CA THR A 10 -18.67 16.52 -7.89
C THR A 10 -18.88 17.89 -7.29
N SER A 11 -19.24 18.89 -8.10
CA SER A 11 -19.36 20.30 -7.63
C SER A 11 -18.06 20.83 -6.98
N ALA A 12 -16.91 20.31 -7.40
CA ALA A 12 -15.59 20.61 -6.88
C ALA A 12 -14.61 20.92 -8.03
N GLU A 13 -15.03 21.75 -9.01
CA GLU A 13 -14.24 21.92 -10.25
C GLU A 13 -12.85 22.50 -9.97
N THR A 14 -12.74 23.42 -9.03
CA THR A 14 -11.44 24.03 -8.66
C THR A 14 -10.46 22.98 -8.14
N LEU A 15 -10.95 22.04 -7.32
CA LEU A 15 -10.17 20.93 -6.79
C LEU A 15 -9.78 19.96 -7.91
N ALA A 16 -10.75 19.58 -8.76
CA ALA A 16 -10.51 18.68 -9.89
C ALA A 16 -9.49 19.27 -10.88
N MET A 17 -9.59 20.57 -11.20
CA MET A 17 -8.62 21.28 -12.04
C MET A 17 -7.23 21.32 -11.39
N HIS A 18 -7.15 21.50 -10.07
CA HIS A 18 -5.89 21.50 -9.34
C HIS A 18 -5.21 20.13 -9.42
N VAL A 19 -5.95 19.05 -9.17
CA VAL A 19 -5.47 17.66 -9.30
C VAL A 19 -5.05 17.37 -10.74
N GLN A 20 -5.88 17.73 -11.71
CA GLN A 20 -5.58 17.54 -13.13
C GLN A 20 -4.29 18.24 -13.54
N LYS A 21 -4.12 19.50 -13.14
CA LYS A 21 -2.90 20.28 -13.42
C LYS A 21 -1.67 19.67 -12.75
N ALA A 22 -1.81 19.18 -11.51
CA ALA A 22 -0.70 18.55 -10.79
C ALA A 22 -0.22 17.24 -11.45
N LEU A 23 -1.13 16.52 -12.11
CA LEU A 23 -0.78 15.31 -12.87
C LEU A 23 -0.17 15.65 -14.23
N LEU A 24 -0.81 16.53 -14.99
CA LEU A 24 -0.44 16.84 -16.37
C LEU A 24 0.82 17.71 -16.51
N GLY A 25 1.12 18.57 -15.53
CA GLY A 25 2.22 19.52 -15.65
C GLY A 25 2.01 20.46 -16.85
N ASP A 26 3.01 20.54 -17.73
CA ASP A 26 2.99 21.38 -18.95
C ASP A 26 2.37 20.67 -20.18
N ASP A 27 2.15 19.35 -20.12
CA ASP A 27 1.59 18.57 -21.24
C ASP A 27 0.05 18.56 -21.16
N GLN A 28 -0.65 18.62 -22.29
CA GLN A 28 -2.09 18.95 -22.30
C GLN A 28 -3.03 17.74 -22.09
N ASP A 29 -2.58 16.49 -22.21
CA ASP A 29 -3.47 15.31 -22.15
C ASP A 29 -2.90 14.03 -21.52
N ARG A 30 -1.60 13.99 -21.20
CA ARG A 30 -0.91 12.81 -20.69
C ARG A 30 0.06 13.16 -19.58
N PHE A 31 0.28 12.23 -18.66
CA PHE A 31 1.42 12.28 -17.75
C PHE A 31 2.28 11.02 -17.94
N ILE A 32 3.59 11.21 -17.82
CA ILE A 32 4.57 10.14 -17.97
C ILE A 32 4.99 9.70 -16.58
N ILE A 33 4.82 8.40 -16.31
CA ILE A 33 5.44 7.76 -15.15
C ILE A 33 6.80 7.28 -15.60
N ASP A 34 7.84 7.74 -14.91
CA ASP A 34 9.23 7.34 -15.16
C ASP A 34 9.92 7.01 -13.83
N CYS A 35 9.68 5.79 -13.32
CA CYS A 35 10.22 5.35 -12.04
C CYS A 35 11.47 4.48 -12.22
N LYS A 36 12.06 3.99 -11.12
CA LYS A 36 13.26 3.13 -11.16
C LYS A 36 13.05 1.84 -11.98
N TYR A 37 11.81 1.36 -12.08
CA TYR A 37 11.50 0.05 -12.62
C TYR A 37 10.92 0.08 -14.04
N TYR A 38 10.14 1.11 -14.37
CA TYR A 38 9.41 1.17 -15.63
C TYR A 38 9.14 2.60 -16.09
N THR A 39 8.75 2.73 -17.36
CA THR A 39 8.12 3.92 -17.93
C THR A 39 6.72 3.60 -18.41
N ALA A 40 5.74 4.46 -18.15
CA ALA A 40 4.38 4.33 -18.69
C ALA A 40 3.86 5.70 -19.16
N GLU A 41 3.05 5.68 -20.21
CA GLU A 41 2.33 6.86 -20.70
C GLU A 41 0.87 6.70 -20.33
N VAL A 42 0.35 7.63 -19.54
CA VAL A 42 -0.99 7.54 -18.96
C VAL A 42 -1.77 8.79 -19.32
N GLY A 43 -2.93 8.61 -19.97
CA GLY A 43 -3.81 9.74 -20.27
C GLY A 43 -4.49 10.27 -19.01
N VAL A 44 -4.85 11.56 -19.00
CA VAL A 44 -5.72 12.12 -17.95
C VAL A 44 -6.97 12.69 -18.59
N LYS A 45 -8.13 12.26 -18.12
CA LYS A 45 -9.43 12.78 -18.56
C LYS A 45 -10.15 13.35 -17.36
N ALA A 46 -10.61 14.60 -17.46
CA ALA A 46 -11.47 15.20 -16.44
C ALA A 46 -12.89 15.30 -16.98
N ILE A 47 -13.86 14.84 -16.18
CA ILE A 47 -15.28 15.04 -16.42
C ILE A 47 -15.76 16.09 -15.43
N LEU A 48 -16.17 17.22 -15.99
CA LEU A 48 -16.73 18.36 -15.24
C LEU A 48 -18.26 18.44 -15.38
N SER A 49 -18.88 17.54 -16.16
CA SER A 49 -20.30 17.59 -16.51
C SER A 49 -20.86 16.21 -16.87
N SER A 50 -22.13 15.97 -16.53
CA SER A 50 -22.79 14.65 -16.44
C SER A 50 -23.06 13.88 -17.75
N GLU A 51 -22.46 14.26 -18.88
CA GLU A 51 -22.80 13.68 -20.19
C GLU A 51 -21.75 12.63 -20.64
N GLY A 52 -22.19 11.40 -20.94
CA GLY A 52 -21.35 10.36 -21.58
C GLY A 52 -20.42 9.55 -20.65
N GLU A 53 -20.68 9.58 -19.34
CA GLU A 53 -19.72 9.17 -18.31
C GLU A 53 -19.58 7.64 -18.14
N GLN A 54 -20.64 6.88 -18.45
CA GLN A 54 -20.75 5.46 -18.09
C GLN A 54 -19.77 4.55 -18.86
N GLU A 55 -19.60 4.80 -20.17
CA GLU A 55 -18.65 4.03 -21.00
C GLU A 55 -17.20 4.39 -20.72
N THR A 56 -16.94 5.60 -20.23
CA THR A 56 -15.57 6.05 -19.93
C THR A 56 -15.07 5.42 -18.63
N ILE A 57 -15.93 5.25 -17.64
CA ILE A 57 -15.58 4.68 -16.33
C ILE A 57 -15.17 3.22 -16.42
N SER A 58 -15.90 2.42 -17.23
CA SER A 58 -15.67 0.98 -17.33
C SER A 58 -14.31 0.60 -17.94
N VAL A 59 -13.66 1.54 -18.63
CA VAL A 59 -12.35 1.35 -19.28
C VAL A 59 -11.25 2.21 -18.64
N ALA A 60 -11.55 2.94 -17.56
CA ALA A 60 -10.56 3.68 -16.80
C ALA A 60 -9.74 2.73 -15.92
N GLU A 61 -8.43 2.94 -15.86
CA GLU A 61 -7.52 2.17 -15.00
C GLU A 61 -7.44 2.76 -13.58
N ALA A 62 -7.74 4.05 -13.46
CA ALA A 62 -7.82 4.76 -12.20
C ALA A 62 -8.96 5.76 -12.22
N ILE A 63 -9.68 5.87 -11.11
CA ILE A 63 -10.73 6.88 -10.89
C ILE A 63 -10.37 7.72 -9.68
N VAL A 64 -10.44 9.03 -9.88
CA VAL A 64 -10.22 10.06 -8.85
C VAL A 64 -11.49 10.87 -8.70
N VAL A 65 -12.22 10.68 -7.60
CA VAL A 65 -13.44 11.44 -7.29
C VAL A 65 -13.06 12.64 -6.43
N CYS A 66 -13.18 13.85 -6.97
CA CYS A 66 -12.93 15.10 -6.27
C CYS A 66 -14.24 15.64 -5.70
N PHE A 67 -14.30 15.86 -4.38
CA PHE A 67 -15.51 16.27 -3.67
C PHE A 67 -15.24 17.32 -2.59
N GLU A 68 -16.31 17.96 -2.15
CA GLU A 68 -16.37 18.92 -1.05
C GLU A 68 -17.38 18.41 -0.02
N PHE A 69 -16.91 17.94 1.13
CA PHE A 69 -17.78 17.28 2.12
C PHE A 69 -18.83 18.24 2.71
N THR A 70 -18.50 19.54 2.79
CA THR A 70 -19.42 20.56 3.31
C THR A 70 -20.59 20.87 2.38
N GLN A 71 -20.52 20.40 1.12
CA GLN A 71 -21.57 20.55 0.10
C GLN A 71 -22.32 19.23 -0.06
N LEU A 72 -23.60 19.18 0.34
CA LEU A 72 -24.40 17.95 0.32
C LEU A 72 -24.46 17.31 -1.08
N ASP A 73 -24.76 18.11 -2.11
CA ASP A 73 -24.84 17.64 -3.50
C ASP A 73 -23.52 17.04 -4.00
N SER A 74 -22.39 17.64 -3.56
CA SER A 74 -21.05 17.13 -3.88
C SER A 74 -20.81 15.76 -3.27
N TRP A 75 -21.18 15.59 -1.99
CA TRP A 75 -21.01 14.34 -1.27
C TRP A 75 -21.93 13.24 -1.81
N GLU A 76 -23.20 13.55 -2.11
CA GLU A 76 -24.14 12.60 -2.69
C GLU A 76 -23.68 12.11 -4.06
N ALA A 77 -23.22 13.03 -4.92
CA ALA A 77 -22.62 12.68 -6.20
C ALA A 77 -21.33 11.86 -6.03
N ALA A 78 -20.50 12.16 -5.03
CA ALA A 78 -19.30 11.39 -4.74
C ALA A 78 -19.65 9.96 -4.28
N CYS A 79 -20.67 9.79 -3.44
CA CYS A 79 -21.18 8.49 -3.02
C CYS A 79 -21.68 7.67 -4.21
N HIS A 80 -22.40 8.31 -5.15
CA HIS A 80 -22.87 7.69 -6.37
C HIS A 80 -21.72 7.20 -7.25
N TRP A 81 -20.69 8.02 -7.46
CA TRP A 81 -19.53 7.64 -8.25
C TRP A 81 -18.68 6.55 -7.61
N GLN A 82 -18.54 6.57 -6.29
CA GLN A 82 -17.87 5.49 -5.56
C GLN A 82 -18.52 4.13 -5.82
N LYS A 83 -19.86 4.06 -5.76
CA LYS A 83 -20.61 2.83 -6.04
C LYS A 83 -20.41 2.38 -7.49
N LYS A 84 -20.57 3.28 -8.46
CA LYS A 84 -20.34 2.97 -9.88
C LYS A 84 -18.92 2.44 -10.13
N ALA A 85 -17.90 3.11 -9.60
CA ALA A 85 -16.50 2.66 -9.74
C ALA A 85 -16.25 1.30 -9.07
N SER A 86 -16.96 1.01 -7.97
CA SER A 86 -16.94 -0.30 -7.33
C SER A 86 -17.50 -1.39 -8.26
N ASP A 87 -18.68 -1.14 -8.84
CA ASP A 87 -19.38 -2.07 -9.75
C ASP A 87 -18.55 -2.45 -10.98
N TYR A 88 -17.77 -1.50 -11.53
CA TYR A 88 -16.89 -1.75 -12.67
C TYR A 88 -15.53 -2.38 -12.30
N GLY A 89 -15.21 -2.50 -11.01
CA GLY A 89 -13.98 -3.15 -10.56
C GLY A 89 -12.69 -2.36 -10.87
N THR A 90 -12.76 -1.04 -11.02
CA THR A 90 -11.60 -0.18 -11.33
C THR A 90 -10.45 -0.44 -10.33
N PRO A 91 -9.21 -0.70 -10.79
CA PRO A 91 -8.09 -1.04 -9.91
C PRO A 91 -7.75 0.05 -8.90
N ILE A 92 -7.59 1.29 -9.36
CA ILE A 92 -7.22 2.43 -8.50
C ILE A 92 -8.45 3.30 -8.29
N ARG A 93 -8.82 3.52 -7.02
CA ARG A 93 -10.00 4.27 -6.61
C ARG A 93 -9.60 5.26 -5.52
N LEU A 94 -9.54 6.54 -5.87
CA LEU A 94 -9.10 7.62 -4.97
C LEU A 94 -10.24 8.61 -4.74
N LEU A 95 -10.49 8.94 -3.48
CA LEU A 95 -11.50 9.91 -3.05
C LEU A 95 -10.77 11.12 -2.48
N VAL A 96 -10.79 12.24 -3.21
CA VAL A 96 -9.94 13.39 -2.97
C VAL A 96 -10.76 14.59 -2.51
N CYS A 97 -10.34 15.23 -1.42
CA CYS A 97 -10.90 16.49 -0.96
C CYS A 97 -9.77 17.46 -0.58
N SER A 98 -10.08 18.75 -0.45
CA SER A 98 -9.10 19.71 0.07
C SER A 98 -8.74 19.36 1.51
N GLN A 99 -9.74 19.26 2.37
CA GLN A 99 -9.60 18.96 3.78
C GLN A 99 -10.94 18.44 4.31
N LEU A 100 -10.92 17.45 5.19
CA LEU A 100 -12.12 16.99 5.88
C LEU A 100 -12.39 17.84 7.14
N PRO A 101 -13.66 17.94 7.59
CA PRO A 101 -13.97 18.56 8.87
C PRO A 101 -13.20 17.89 10.02
N GLU A 102 -12.91 18.65 11.08
CA GLU A 102 -12.31 18.10 12.32
C GLU A 102 -13.29 17.22 13.11
N ASP A 103 -14.58 17.31 12.78
CA ASP A 103 -15.64 16.50 13.37
C ASP A 103 -15.38 15.00 13.12
N GLU A 104 -15.21 14.23 14.20
CA GLU A 104 -14.89 12.79 14.10
C GLU A 104 -16.01 11.98 13.44
N GLU A 105 -17.27 12.38 13.60
CA GLU A 105 -18.42 11.68 13.01
C GLU A 105 -18.48 11.87 11.49
N ALA A 106 -18.24 13.10 11.01
CA ALA A 106 -18.06 13.43 9.61
C ALA A 106 -16.89 12.64 8.98
N ARG A 107 -15.70 12.66 9.62
CA ARG A 107 -14.53 11.92 9.14
C ARG A 107 -14.84 10.42 9.08
N SER A 108 -15.40 9.86 10.15
CA SER A 108 -15.79 8.44 10.23
C SER A 108 -16.77 8.07 9.11
N THR A 109 -17.72 8.95 8.80
CA THR A 109 -18.68 8.75 7.70
C THR A 109 -17.97 8.65 6.34
N VAL A 110 -17.04 9.57 6.05
CA VAL A 110 -16.28 9.56 4.79
C VAL A 110 -15.43 8.29 4.68
N TYR A 111 -14.60 8.00 5.69
CA TYR A 111 -13.73 6.82 5.66
C TYR A 111 -14.51 5.51 5.59
N LYS A 112 -15.64 5.40 6.31
CA LYS A 112 -16.50 4.22 6.24
C LYS A 112 -17.06 4.02 4.84
N HIS A 113 -17.55 5.07 4.20
CA HIS A 113 -18.09 4.97 2.84
C HIS A 113 -16.98 4.63 1.83
N ALA A 114 -15.81 5.25 1.96
CA ALA A 114 -14.66 4.98 1.11
C ALA A 114 -14.21 3.52 1.21
N LEU A 115 -14.01 3.01 2.44
CA LEU A 115 -13.63 1.61 2.68
C LEU A 115 -14.64 0.62 2.12
N GLN A 116 -15.93 0.89 2.27
CA GLN A 116 -17.00 0.04 1.73
C GLN A 116 -16.96 -0.08 0.20
N ASN A 117 -16.41 0.91 -0.50
CA ASN A 117 -16.30 0.93 -1.95
C ASN A 117 -14.85 0.76 -2.44
N HIS A 118 -13.93 0.39 -1.54
CA HIS A 118 -12.50 0.22 -1.83
C HIS A 118 -11.82 1.47 -2.38
N PHE A 119 -12.22 2.64 -1.86
CA PHE A 119 -11.57 3.91 -2.11
C PHE A 119 -10.54 4.22 -1.02
N GLU A 120 -9.41 4.76 -1.44
CA GLU A 120 -8.48 5.45 -0.56
C GLU A 120 -8.87 6.93 -0.47
N VAL A 121 -8.91 7.47 0.75
CA VAL A 121 -9.20 8.90 0.98
C VAL A 121 -7.89 9.68 0.99
N ILE A 122 -7.81 10.76 0.21
CA ILE A 122 -6.67 11.66 0.16
C ILE A 122 -7.15 13.09 0.46
N GLU A 123 -6.70 13.62 1.60
CA GLU A 123 -6.81 15.05 1.92
C GLU A 123 -5.61 15.79 1.29
N LEU A 124 -5.86 16.81 0.48
CA LEU A 124 -4.77 17.59 -0.13
C LEU A 124 -4.04 18.48 0.88
N ASN A 125 -4.77 18.98 1.88
CA ASN A 125 -4.29 19.86 2.94
C ASN A 125 -4.81 19.36 4.31
N PRO A 126 -4.29 18.23 4.83
CA PRO A 126 -4.67 17.72 6.15
C PRO A 126 -4.35 18.74 7.26
N SER A 127 -5.23 18.89 8.26
CA SER A 127 -5.05 19.83 9.38
C SER A 127 -3.96 19.42 10.38
N ALA A 128 -3.72 18.12 10.52
CA ALA A 128 -2.72 17.56 11.41
C ALA A 128 -1.90 16.53 10.63
N VAL A 129 -0.71 16.94 10.22
CA VAL A 129 0.34 16.00 9.82
C VAL A 129 1.23 15.80 11.02
N ASP A 130 1.50 14.55 11.37
CA ASP A 130 2.58 14.27 12.30
C ASP A 130 3.88 14.67 11.60
N ALA A 131 4.63 15.60 12.20
CA ALA A 131 5.86 16.12 11.61
C ALA A 131 6.93 15.03 11.45
N ASP A 132 6.79 13.94 12.21
CA ASP A 132 7.69 12.79 12.20
C ASP A 132 7.17 11.63 11.33
N ALA A 133 6.00 11.77 10.69
CA ALA A 133 5.49 10.76 9.78
C ALA A 133 6.23 10.80 8.43
N GLU A 134 6.83 9.67 8.06
CA GLU A 134 7.41 9.44 6.72
C GLU A 134 6.34 9.23 5.63
N GLU A 135 5.05 9.30 5.98
CA GLU A 135 3.94 9.13 5.04
C GLU A 135 3.81 10.33 4.11
N GLU A 136 3.68 10.05 2.81
CA GLU A 136 3.31 11.06 1.85
C GLU A 136 1.83 11.42 2.01
N PHE A 137 1.51 12.71 2.00
CA PHE A 137 0.14 13.24 2.02
C PHE A 137 -0.17 14.05 0.75
N GLY A 138 -1.44 14.35 0.51
CA GLY A 138 -1.90 15.21 -0.58
C GLY A 138 -1.48 14.77 -1.98
N LEU A 139 -0.98 15.72 -2.80
CA LEU A 139 -0.61 15.45 -4.19
C LEU A 139 0.53 14.44 -4.36
N PRO A 140 1.61 14.46 -3.54
CA PRO A 140 2.60 13.39 -3.51
C PRO A 140 1.96 12.01 -3.31
N ARG A 141 1.10 11.86 -2.30
CA ARG A 141 0.40 10.59 -2.03
C ARG A 141 -0.43 10.10 -3.22
N LEU A 142 -1.17 11.02 -3.85
CA LEU A 142 -1.97 10.75 -5.03
C LEU A 142 -1.09 10.26 -6.18
N ARG A 143 0.05 10.92 -6.41
CA ARG A 143 1.00 10.50 -7.44
C ARG A 143 1.61 9.14 -7.11
N ALA A 144 2.04 8.90 -5.87
CA ALA A 144 2.60 7.63 -5.43
C ALA A 144 1.61 6.46 -5.63
N ALA A 145 0.31 6.67 -5.34
CA ALA A 145 -0.72 5.67 -5.60
C ALA A 145 -0.79 5.31 -7.09
N LEU A 146 -0.73 6.30 -7.98
CA LEU A 146 -0.74 6.08 -9.43
C LEU A 146 0.57 5.45 -9.93
N GLU A 147 1.73 5.84 -9.40
CA GLU A 147 3.04 5.28 -9.76
C GLU A 147 3.23 3.83 -9.29
N ALA A 148 2.53 3.43 -8.21
CA ALA A 148 2.53 2.05 -7.73
C ALA A 148 1.69 1.10 -8.60
N HIS A 149 0.80 1.65 -9.46
CA HIS A 149 -0.05 0.83 -10.33
C HIS A 149 0.76 0.15 -11.45
N GLN A 150 0.37 -1.08 -11.80
CA GLN A 150 0.92 -1.80 -12.94
C GLN A 150 0.15 -1.42 -14.21
N TRP A 151 0.47 -0.26 -14.76
CA TRP A 151 -0.17 0.28 -15.95
C TRP A 151 -0.10 -0.66 -17.17
N PRO A 152 -1.23 -0.92 -17.85
CA PRO A 152 -1.23 -1.63 -19.12
C PRO A 152 -0.32 -0.95 -20.15
N GLY A 153 0.60 -1.72 -20.74
CA GLY A 153 1.53 -1.19 -21.73
C GLY A 153 2.75 -0.45 -21.15
N LEU A 154 3.00 -0.54 -19.83
CA LEU A 154 4.27 -0.09 -19.25
C LEU A 154 5.48 -0.79 -19.90
N ARG A 155 6.62 -0.11 -19.93
CA ARG A 155 7.90 -0.63 -20.44
C ARG A 155 8.90 -0.74 -19.29
N LEU A 156 9.37 -1.95 -19.00
CA LEU A 156 10.36 -2.19 -17.96
C LEU A 156 11.74 -1.64 -18.36
N LYS A 157 12.47 -1.05 -17.41
CA LYS A 157 13.85 -0.60 -17.61
C LYS A 157 14.81 -1.78 -17.45
N ALA A 158 15.69 -1.97 -18.44
CA ALA A 158 16.61 -3.12 -18.52
C ALA A 158 17.62 -3.22 -17.37
N GLN A 159 17.87 -2.12 -16.63
CA GLN A 159 18.91 -2.03 -15.61
C GLN A 159 18.67 -2.92 -14.38
N ASN A 160 17.44 -3.42 -14.18
CA ASN A 160 17.09 -4.35 -13.11
C ASN A 160 16.97 -5.81 -13.57
N ALA A 161 17.07 -6.10 -14.88
CA ALA A 161 16.94 -7.46 -15.40
C ALA A 161 18.16 -8.36 -15.12
N VAL A 162 19.28 -7.77 -14.68
CA VAL A 162 20.56 -8.48 -14.48
C VAL A 162 20.71 -9.01 -13.03
N HIS A 163 19.87 -8.58 -12.08
CA HIS A 163 19.98 -8.99 -10.67
C HIS A 163 18.91 -9.97 -10.19
N SER A 164 17.97 -10.38 -11.03
CA SER A 164 17.11 -11.52 -10.72
C SER A 164 17.83 -12.79 -11.14
N PRO A 165 18.38 -13.62 -10.21
CA PRO A 165 18.69 -14.99 -10.61
C PRO A 165 17.38 -15.58 -11.11
N ALA A 166 17.39 -16.04 -12.36
CA ALA A 166 16.24 -16.68 -12.96
C ALA A 166 15.75 -17.79 -12.03
N VAL A 167 14.64 -17.54 -11.33
CA VAL A 167 13.92 -18.61 -10.65
C VAL A 167 13.23 -19.38 -11.76
N GLU A 168 13.96 -20.36 -12.30
CA GLU A 168 13.38 -21.41 -13.12
C GLU A 168 12.14 -21.91 -12.39
N SER A 169 10.98 -21.73 -13.02
CA SER A 169 9.71 -22.21 -12.51
C SER A 169 9.73 -23.73 -12.50
N GLN A 170 10.24 -24.32 -11.41
CA GLN A 170 10.11 -25.74 -11.15
C GLN A 170 8.66 -26.02 -10.75
N HIS A 171 7.90 -26.35 -11.78
CA HIS A 171 6.69 -27.14 -11.78
C HIS A 171 6.54 -28.02 -10.53
N LEU A 172 5.44 -27.83 -9.81
CA LEU A 172 4.97 -28.67 -8.71
C LEU A 172 5.11 -30.15 -9.07
N LYS A 173 6.07 -30.84 -8.45
CA LYS A 173 6.06 -32.31 -8.34
C LYS A 173 6.23 -32.68 -6.87
N GLU A 174 5.22 -33.39 -6.39
CA GLU A 174 5.10 -34.00 -5.07
C GLU A 174 6.30 -34.91 -4.70
N PRO A 175 6.51 -35.17 -3.40
CA PRO A 175 7.76 -35.73 -2.91
C PRO A 175 7.79 -37.26 -3.05
N SER A 176 8.92 -37.79 -3.50
CA SER A 176 9.33 -39.17 -3.24
C SER A 176 10.83 -39.27 -2.98
N LEU A 177 11.17 -40.26 -2.16
CA LEU A 177 12.37 -40.42 -1.34
C LEU A 177 13.67 -40.77 -2.10
N ASP A 178 14.75 -40.43 -1.40
CA ASP A 178 16.07 -41.08 -1.31
C ASP A 178 17.27 -40.68 -2.20
N SER A 179 18.35 -40.43 -1.44
CA SER A 179 19.77 -40.77 -1.69
C SER A 179 20.73 -39.66 -2.14
N ASN A 180 21.39 -39.10 -1.12
CA ASN A 180 22.84 -39.05 -0.93
C ASN A 180 23.75 -38.60 -2.11
N GLY A 181 24.43 -37.47 -1.94
CA GLY A 181 25.40 -36.96 -2.91
C GLY A 181 26.22 -35.77 -2.44
N SER A 182 27.12 -36.03 -1.49
CA SER A 182 28.19 -35.13 -1.02
C SER A 182 28.91 -34.36 -2.14
N LYS A 183 28.92 -33.02 -2.12
CA LYS A 183 30.02 -32.22 -2.68
C LYS A 183 30.31 -30.98 -1.83
N LYS A 184 31.44 -31.10 -1.13
CA LYS A 184 32.19 -30.08 -0.40
C LYS A 184 32.99 -29.22 -1.40
N LEU A 185 32.83 -27.91 -1.37
CA LEU A 185 33.75 -26.94 -1.98
C LEU A 185 33.88 -25.72 -1.06
N THR A 186 34.99 -25.70 -0.32
CA THR A 186 35.69 -24.57 0.32
C THR A 186 36.23 -23.61 -0.75
N SER A 187 36.51 -22.30 -0.61
CA SER A 187 36.96 -21.43 0.49
C SER A 187 36.78 -19.97 0.04
N GLU A 188 36.26 -19.06 0.89
CA GLU A 188 36.97 -17.96 1.61
C GLU A 188 37.13 -16.59 0.92
N ASN A 189 36.38 -15.60 1.43
CA ASN A 189 36.75 -14.22 1.82
C ASN A 189 35.40 -13.52 2.15
N GLN A 190 35.14 -12.85 3.26
CA GLN A 190 35.95 -12.03 4.13
C GLN A 190 35.18 -11.85 5.46
N LYS A 191 35.93 -11.76 6.56
CA LYS A 191 35.48 -11.82 7.95
C LYS A 191 34.78 -10.51 8.37
N SER A 192 33.46 -10.54 8.57
CA SER A 192 32.75 -9.61 9.44
C SER A 192 32.10 -10.42 10.56
N ASP A 193 32.43 -10.07 11.80
CA ASP A 193 32.04 -10.73 13.03
C ASP A 193 30.51 -10.62 13.24
N ARG A 194 29.74 -11.51 12.58
CA ARG A 194 28.32 -11.74 12.89
C ARG A 194 28.25 -12.93 13.81
N ARG A 195 27.75 -12.73 15.03
CA ARG A 195 27.31 -13.84 15.87
C ARG A 195 26.22 -14.57 15.08
N GLN A 196 26.49 -15.83 14.76
CA GLN A 196 25.59 -16.70 14.02
C GLN A 196 24.40 -17.06 14.92
N GLY A 197 23.43 -16.16 15.05
CA GLY A 197 22.06 -16.58 15.34
C GLY A 197 21.58 -17.34 14.10
N SER A 198 21.34 -18.64 14.24
CA SER A 198 21.08 -19.50 13.09
C SER A 198 19.74 -19.13 12.49
N GLN A 199 19.63 -19.10 11.16
CA GLN A 199 18.35 -18.92 10.45
C GLN A 199 17.29 -19.96 10.91
N GLU A 200 17.75 -21.13 11.38
CA GLU A 200 16.95 -22.20 11.96
C GLU A 200 16.24 -21.77 13.27
N ASP A 201 16.82 -20.86 14.07
CA ASP A 201 16.20 -20.35 15.30
C ASP A 201 14.99 -19.46 14.99
N PHE A 202 15.04 -18.70 13.89
CA PHE A 202 13.94 -17.84 13.45
C PHE A 202 12.78 -18.63 12.84
N GLU A 203 13.08 -19.64 12.01
CA GLU A 203 12.06 -20.52 11.41
C GLU A 203 11.32 -21.37 12.48
N ASN A 204 12.05 -21.81 13.51
CA ASN A 204 11.45 -22.44 14.68
C ASN A 204 10.50 -21.50 15.45
N LEU A 205 10.86 -20.21 15.55
CA LEU A 205 10.04 -19.22 16.23
C LEU A 205 8.72 -18.94 15.48
N PHE A 206 8.76 -18.96 14.15
CA PHE A 206 7.56 -18.82 13.32
C PHE A 206 6.64 -20.04 13.44
N SER A 207 7.21 -21.25 13.51
CA SER A 207 6.44 -22.48 13.75
C SER A 207 5.72 -22.45 15.10
N GLN A 208 6.37 -21.89 16.13
CA GLN A 208 5.77 -21.69 17.46
C GLN A 208 4.66 -20.62 17.46
N LEU A 209 4.66 -19.66 16.51
CA LEU A 209 3.68 -18.56 16.45
C LEU A 209 2.24 -19.07 16.30
N LEU A 210 2.04 -20.15 15.53
CA LEU A 210 0.73 -20.78 15.34
C LEU A 210 0.20 -21.41 16.64
N GLU A 211 1.07 -22.05 17.41
CA GLU A 211 0.73 -22.60 18.73
C GLU A 211 0.45 -21.50 19.75
N LEU A 212 1.26 -20.42 19.71
CA LEU A 212 1.10 -19.21 20.51
C LEU A 212 -0.24 -18.51 20.23
N LYS A 213 -0.67 -18.44 18.97
CA LYS A 213 -1.97 -17.89 18.58
C LYS A 213 -3.14 -18.67 19.19
N SER A 214 -3.07 -20.00 19.15
CA SER A 214 -4.09 -20.87 19.78
C SER A 214 -4.14 -20.69 21.30
N LYS A 215 -2.97 -20.58 21.94
CA LYS A 215 -2.87 -20.33 23.38
C LYS A 215 -3.41 -18.95 23.78
N ALA A 216 -3.11 -17.91 23.00
CA ALA A 216 -3.56 -16.55 23.22
C ALA A 216 -5.09 -16.42 23.17
N ALA A 217 -5.78 -17.21 22.34
CA ALA A 217 -7.24 -17.18 22.22
C ALA A 217 -7.97 -17.54 23.52
N ASN A 218 -7.33 -18.30 24.42
CA ASN A 218 -7.89 -18.73 25.70
C ASN A 218 -7.41 -17.90 26.90
N MET A 219 -6.66 -16.82 26.67
CA MET A 219 -6.11 -15.96 27.72
C MET A 219 -6.89 -14.65 27.84
N ASP A 220 -6.95 -14.12 29.06
CA ASP A 220 -7.51 -12.79 29.33
C ASP A 220 -6.64 -11.68 28.70
N VAL A 221 -7.11 -10.43 28.78
CA VAL A 221 -6.42 -9.29 28.15
C VAL A 221 -5.01 -9.10 28.74
N VAL A 222 -4.84 -9.27 30.05
CA VAL A 222 -3.54 -9.12 30.72
C VAL A 222 -2.57 -10.23 30.30
N GLY A 223 -3.03 -11.48 30.24
CA GLY A 223 -2.24 -12.61 29.80
C GLY A 223 -1.84 -12.52 28.33
N ARG A 224 -2.74 -12.05 27.45
CA ARG A 224 -2.42 -11.80 26.03
C ARG A 224 -1.35 -10.73 25.86
N ARG A 225 -1.40 -9.67 26.67
CA ARG A 225 -0.39 -8.58 26.65
C ARG A 225 1.00 -9.09 27.03
N LYS A 226 1.12 -9.83 28.14
CA LYS A 226 2.40 -10.43 28.58
C LYS A 226 2.95 -11.42 27.55
N LEU A 227 2.05 -12.18 26.90
CA LEU A 227 2.46 -13.13 25.87
C LEU A 227 2.99 -12.42 24.62
N ALA A 228 2.32 -11.35 24.18
CA ALA A 228 2.75 -10.54 23.04
C ALA A 228 4.14 -9.93 23.29
N GLU A 229 4.36 -9.34 24.47
CA GLU A 229 5.65 -8.80 24.90
C GLU A 229 6.77 -9.85 24.82
N LYS A 230 6.53 -11.04 25.36
CA LYS A 230 7.49 -12.15 25.32
C LYS A 230 7.80 -12.65 23.90
N VAL A 231 6.80 -12.68 23.01
CA VAL A 231 6.99 -13.08 21.62
C VAL A 231 7.83 -12.03 20.90
N THR A 232 7.49 -10.75 21.04
CA THR A 232 8.22 -9.65 20.42
C THR A 232 9.68 -9.63 20.84
N LEU A 233 9.99 -9.78 22.14
CA LEU A 233 11.37 -9.83 22.62
C LEU A 233 12.16 -11.01 22.05
N LYS A 234 11.53 -12.17 21.86
CA LYS A 234 12.17 -13.33 21.22
C LYS A 234 12.49 -13.09 19.75
N PHE A 235 11.57 -12.46 19.02
CA PHE A 235 11.79 -12.10 17.62
C PHE A 235 12.88 -11.03 17.51
N TRP A 236 12.88 -10.03 18.39
CA TRP A 236 13.90 -8.99 18.45
C TRP A 236 15.30 -9.58 18.64
N ARG A 237 15.47 -10.47 19.62
CA ARG A 237 16.74 -11.19 19.86
C ARG A 237 17.16 -12.08 18.70
N ALA A 238 16.22 -12.74 18.03
CA ALA A 238 16.50 -13.57 16.87
C ALA A 238 16.96 -12.77 15.64
N LEU A 239 16.65 -11.46 15.60
CA LEU A 239 17.09 -10.51 14.57
C LEU A 239 18.40 -9.78 14.94
N ASP A 240 19.10 -10.23 15.98
CA ASP A 240 20.32 -9.60 16.50
C ASP A 240 20.10 -8.16 16.99
N GLY A 241 18.89 -7.87 17.48
CA GLY A 241 18.56 -6.58 18.09
C GLY A 241 19.37 -6.32 19.36
N ASP A 242 19.73 -5.07 19.60
CA ASP A 242 20.58 -4.67 20.73
C ASP A 242 19.84 -4.91 22.07
N GLU A 243 20.55 -5.42 23.08
CA GLU A 243 19.96 -5.66 24.41
C GLU A 243 19.77 -4.34 25.16
N ASP A 244 20.56 -3.31 24.86
CA ASP A 244 20.42 -1.97 25.44
C ASP A 244 19.06 -1.33 25.05
N GLU A 245 18.49 -1.69 23.90
CA GLU A 245 17.17 -1.20 23.44
C GLU A 245 15.99 -1.83 24.19
N VAL A 246 16.22 -2.98 24.83
CA VAL A 246 15.21 -3.71 25.61
C VAL A 246 15.55 -3.77 27.10
N GLU A 247 16.63 -3.10 27.52
CA GLU A 247 17.06 -2.98 28.91
C GLU A 247 16.03 -2.13 29.69
N GLY A 248 15.38 -2.76 30.68
CA GLY A 248 14.23 -2.18 31.39
C GLY A 248 12.87 -2.82 31.06
N LEU A 249 12.81 -3.70 30.04
CA LEU A 249 11.64 -4.52 29.74
C LEU A 249 11.67 -5.90 30.46
N SER A 250 12.58 -6.11 31.41
CA SER A 250 12.73 -7.40 32.10
C SER A 250 11.74 -7.59 33.26
N ASP A 251 10.86 -8.58 33.10
CA ASP A 251 10.43 -9.66 34.03
C ASP A 251 10.40 -9.46 35.57
N GLU A 252 10.28 -8.25 36.12
CA GLU A 252 9.93 -8.05 37.54
C GLU A 252 8.65 -7.23 37.69
N SER A 253 7.53 -7.90 37.50
CA SER A 253 6.24 -7.49 38.05
C SER A 253 5.48 -8.75 38.44
N THR A 254 5.73 -9.14 39.69
CA THR A 254 5.01 -10.13 40.52
C THR A 254 3.53 -10.23 40.18
#